data_AF-A0A9X3ISD9-F1
#
_entry.id   AF-A0A9X3ISD9-F1
#
_cell.length_a   1.000
_cell.length_b   1.000
_cell.length_c   1.000
_cell.angle_alpha   90.00
_cell.angle_beta   90.00
_cell.angle_gamma   90.00
#
_symmetry.space_group_name_H-M   'P 1'
#
loop_
_entity.id
_entity.type
_entity.pdbx_description
1 polymer ?
#
loop_
_entity_poly.entity_id
_entity_poly.type
_entity_poly.pdbx_seq_one_letter_code
_entity_poly.pdbx_strand_id
1 'polypeptide(L)'
;MNSSAQQYGAAYGSPGSTLPGSESSSRTMSVLARVHGGSGSRLNHRDLPAGWSLPVSGGRARGLLAVPALLPFLMVASVLVTPRSEAMAIDTGSSDVSVRFDNTLKGSVLYRLEDADPRLVDSYRLIVPGVPASAFPQAQNFNAGDDNFRNAGIVSKRVDLLSELDVVYRGDMGLRVSGAAWYDAAYQQDSDAEDSANSQSPVNEFPDQAQRLAGGDKEILDAFVFGAWDVGDEGRLSARLGRHALQYGESLFFGDNGIARAQGPIDINKLVSSPNAQFKEIIRPVNQLSAQYQLDADVSLGGYVQFGWEEDRLPPAGSYFSSSNLTWGSSQTELFESPYVLLAGDSEKPRDSGQYGLQLRWLLEDTDLGFYFARYHDKSGQLHGALNVMDPTNSRWFFTFPENITTFGVSASQTFDVVNMAVEASVRNNMPLRNHNIIYAEGLAPRPEMARGRTAHLNLSWLASFGPNWLAQESSLVGELAWNRVLTYNDPDEQVDHAVTRGASALQFVYSPSWRQVLAGVDLSLPVGMRYGINGNSSVTVWDPKGAGSVTAGLNALYLNVWNMGLNYTHYLGKAEPFVDYAPLQTGGDAEFSDGNPLADRDYVALTVRRTF
;
A
#
# COMPACT_ATOMS: atom_id res chain seq x y z
N MET A 1 -39.75 -32.78 32.24
CA MET A 1 -39.96 -33.76 33.33
C MET A 1 -39.10 -33.35 34.52
N ASN A 2 -39.31 -33.93 35.70
CA ASN A 2 -38.63 -33.60 36.96
C ASN A 2 -37.10 -33.90 36.88
N SER A 3 -36.22 -33.40 37.76
CA SER A 3 -36.44 -33.05 39.17
C SER A 3 -35.52 -31.96 39.77
N SER A 4 -35.99 -31.42 40.91
CA SER A 4 -35.29 -30.71 42.01
C SER A 4 -33.76 -30.96 42.15
N ALA A 5 -32.89 -29.98 42.40
CA ALA A 5 -32.88 -28.80 43.29
C ALA A 5 -32.40 -29.05 44.74
N GLN A 6 -31.48 -28.21 45.22
CA GLN A 6 -31.25 -27.95 46.65
C GLN A 6 -30.59 -26.56 46.86
N GLN A 7 -31.02 -25.84 47.90
CA GLN A 7 -30.38 -24.62 48.39
C GLN A 7 -29.60 -24.95 49.67
N TYR A 8 -28.55 -24.19 49.97
CA TYR A 8 -28.20 -23.81 51.35
C TYR A 8 -27.44 -22.47 51.35
N GLY A 9 -27.53 -21.74 52.45
CA GLY A 9 -26.71 -20.56 52.73
C GLY A 9 -27.03 -19.98 54.10
N ALA A 10 -26.01 -19.47 54.80
CA ALA A 10 -26.14 -18.58 55.96
C ALA A 10 -24.78 -18.02 56.40
N ALA A 11 -24.66 -16.68 56.35
CA ALA A 11 -24.17 -15.73 57.36
C ALA A 11 -23.07 -16.08 58.41
N TYR A 12 -22.53 -14.98 58.99
CA TYR A 12 -21.54 -14.85 60.08
C TYR A 12 -20.07 -15.15 59.70
N GLY A 13 -19.10 -14.36 60.16
CA GLY A 13 -19.20 -13.09 60.89
C GLY A 13 -17.83 -12.52 61.29
N SER A 14 -17.72 -11.18 61.43
CA SER A 14 -16.50 -10.51 61.90
C SER A 14 -16.34 -10.60 63.42
N PRO A 15 -15.10 -10.65 63.91
CA PRO A 15 -14.64 -9.56 64.80
C PRO A 15 -13.19 -9.13 64.51
N GLY A 16 -12.72 -8.06 65.15
CA GLY A 16 -11.33 -7.62 65.07
C GLY A 16 -10.82 -7.02 66.38
N SER A 17 -9.50 -7.13 66.63
CA SER A 17 -8.80 -6.54 67.77
C SER A 17 -7.28 -6.50 67.58
N THR A 18 -6.76 -5.30 67.30
CA THR A 18 -5.67 -4.59 68.03
C THR A 18 -4.39 -5.31 68.50
N LEU A 19 -3.23 -4.86 67.99
CA LEU A 19 -1.96 -4.39 68.64
C LEU A 19 -1.34 -5.16 69.85
N PRO A 20 -0.01 -5.11 70.13
CA PRO A 20 1.06 -4.19 69.65
C PRO A 20 2.19 -4.94 68.86
N GLY A 21 3.34 -4.40 68.47
CA GLY A 21 3.95 -3.06 68.61
C GLY A 21 5.28 -3.09 69.39
N SER A 22 6.41 -2.87 68.71
CA SER A 22 7.74 -2.72 69.33
C SER A 22 8.70 -1.88 68.47
N GLU A 23 9.40 -0.93 69.10
CA GLU A 23 10.48 -0.15 68.50
C GLU A 23 11.84 -0.85 68.64
N SER A 24 12.79 -0.55 67.76
CA SER A 24 14.19 -0.38 68.18
C SER A 24 14.91 0.61 67.25
N SER A 25 15.87 1.37 67.77
CA SER A 25 16.53 2.44 67.01
C SER A 25 18.00 2.62 67.38
N SER A 26 18.88 2.69 66.38
CA SER A 26 20.21 3.31 66.47
C SER A 26 20.63 3.74 65.05
N ARG A 27 21.16 4.95 64.74
CA ARG A 27 22.18 5.83 65.37
C ARG A 27 23.58 5.21 65.37
N THR A 28 24.68 5.85 64.93
CA THR A 28 24.93 7.06 64.10
C THR A 28 26.42 7.04 63.69
N MET A 29 26.85 7.57 62.53
CA MET A 29 28.04 8.47 62.44
C MET A 29 28.26 9.09 61.04
N SER A 30 29.10 10.14 60.98
CA SER A 30 29.23 11.04 59.81
C SER A 30 30.54 11.87 59.78
N VAL A 31 31.24 11.92 58.64
CA VAL A 31 32.34 12.87 58.27
C VAL A 31 32.28 13.08 56.74
N LEU A 32 32.30 14.25 56.07
CA LEU A 32 32.46 15.69 56.38
C LEU A 32 33.81 16.36 56.00
N ALA A 33 34.18 16.33 54.70
CA ALA A 33 35.04 17.31 54.00
C ALA A 33 34.62 17.34 52.50
N ARG A 34 34.42 18.44 51.73
CA ARG A 34 34.72 19.89 51.77
C ARG A 34 36.17 20.30 51.38
N VAL A 35 36.32 20.99 50.23
CA VAL A 35 36.95 22.33 50.06
C VAL A 35 36.93 22.83 48.59
N HIS A 36 36.31 24.02 48.40
CA HIS A 36 36.49 25.13 47.42
C HIS A 36 36.63 24.94 45.87
N GLY A 37 36.26 25.94 45.04
CA GLY A 37 35.46 27.17 45.32
C GLY A 37 35.69 28.41 44.41
N GLY A 38 34.68 29.29 44.34
CA GLY A 38 34.70 30.66 43.75
C GLY A 38 34.47 30.74 42.22
N SER A 39 34.07 31.87 41.60
CA SER A 39 33.39 33.13 42.05
C SER A 39 32.97 33.93 40.78
N GLY A 40 32.04 34.90 40.76
CA GLY A 40 31.18 35.51 41.78
C GLY A 40 30.44 36.78 41.24
N SER A 41 29.60 37.42 42.08
CA SER A 41 28.88 38.73 41.90
C SER A 41 27.95 38.90 40.67
N ARG A 42 26.65 39.30 40.75
CA ARG A 42 25.82 40.20 41.61
C ARG A 42 25.71 41.66 41.14
N LEU A 43 24.46 42.12 40.96
CA LEU A 43 23.80 43.39 41.35
C LEU A 43 22.62 43.68 40.37
N ASN A 44 21.54 44.42 40.65
CA ASN A 44 20.55 44.49 41.74
C ASN A 44 19.55 45.63 41.38
N HIS A 45 18.26 45.47 41.74
CA HIS A 45 17.23 46.51 41.99
C HIS A 45 16.28 47.08 40.90
N ARG A 46 14.97 47.00 41.27
CA ARG A 46 13.89 48.02 41.25
C ARG A 46 13.05 48.28 39.98
N ASP A 47 11.86 47.66 39.98
CA ASP A 47 10.53 48.28 40.22
C ASP A 47 9.96 49.42 39.32
N LEU A 48 8.67 49.21 38.94
CA LEU A 48 7.60 50.15 38.51
C LEU A 48 7.48 50.56 37.01
N PRO A 49 6.26 50.97 36.53
CA PRO A 49 5.82 50.61 35.17
C PRO A 49 5.23 51.75 34.28
N ALA A 50 4.97 51.39 33.02
CA ALA A 50 3.98 51.96 32.08
C ALA A 50 4.17 53.39 31.51
N GLY A 51 3.87 53.54 30.21
CA GLY A 51 3.79 54.84 29.51
C GLY A 51 4.06 54.74 28.00
N TRP A 52 3.32 55.47 27.17
CA TRP A 52 3.49 55.52 25.70
C TRP A 52 4.24 56.79 25.25
N SER A 53 5.19 56.65 24.32
CA SER A 53 5.52 57.70 23.33
C SER A 53 6.41 57.17 22.19
N LEU A 54 6.02 57.43 20.94
CA LEU A 54 6.87 57.29 19.73
C LEU A 54 7.74 58.55 19.55
N PRO A 55 8.94 58.49 18.92
CA PRO A 55 8.98 58.65 17.46
C PRO A 55 10.13 57.92 16.69
N VAL A 56 9.75 57.39 15.51
CA VAL A 56 10.41 57.54 14.19
C VAL A 56 11.90 57.16 13.97
N SER A 57 12.08 56.30 12.95
CA SER A 57 13.24 56.08 12.05
C SER A 57 14.32 55.04 12.40
N GLY A 58 14.74 54.29 11.36
CA GLY A 58 15.95 53.45 11.36
C GLY A 58 15.75 51.94 11.54
N GLY A 59 15.30 51.21 10.50
CA GLY A 59 15.23 49.74 10.57
C GLY A 59 14.80 49.08 9.26
N ARG A 60 15.76 48.46 8.54
CA ARG A 60 15.55 47.78 7.25
C ARG A 60 14.38 46.77 7.29
N ALA A 61 13.48 46.84 6.31
CA ALA A 61 12.59 45.72 6.02
C ALA A 61 13.43 44.48 5.65
N ARG A 62 13.16 43.35 6.32
CA ARG A 62 13.62 42.02 5.88
C ARG A 62 12.54 41.46 4.96
N GLY A 63 12.92 41.03 3.76
CA GLY A 63 11.99 40.41 2.82
C GLY A 63 11.53 39.03 3.31
N LEU A 64 10.27 38.70 3.03
CA LEU A 64 9.84 37.30 2.90
C LEU A 64 10.44 36.72 1.60
N LEU A 65 10.23 35.41 1.38
CA LEU A 65 10.66 34.65 0.20
C LEU A 65 12.18 34.46 0.05
N ALA A 66 12.78 33.79 1.04
CA ALA A 66 13.90 32.89 0.76
C ALA A 66 13.30 31.51 0.45
N VAL A 67 13.34 31.08 -0.82
CA VAL A 67 12.84 29.76 -1.27
C VAL A 67 14.02 28.81 -1.44
N PRO A 68 14.27 27.85 -0.51
CA PRO A 68 15.33 26.86 -0.67
C PRO A 68 14.95 25.75 -1.67
N ALA A 69 13.67 25.65 -2.04
CA ALA A 69 13.10 24.54 -2.81
C ALA A 69 13.62 24.39 -4.25
N LEU A 70 14.39 25.33 -4.81
CA LEU A 70 14.78 25.29 -6.24
C LEU A 70 15.93 24.34 -6.59
N LEU A 71 16.78 23.92 -5.63
CA LEU A 71 17.87 22.97 -5.93
C LEU A 71 17.40 21.59 -6.46
N PRO A 72 16.41 20.88 -5.88
CA PRO A 72 15.95 19.59 -6.41
C PRO A 72 15.38 19.68 -7.85
N PHE A 73 14.79 20.81 -8.24
CA PHE A 73 14.28 21.01 -9.61
C PHE A 73 15.42 21.01 -10.65
N LEU A 74 16.65 21.38 -10.28
CA LEU A 74 17.80 21.34 -11.17
C LEU A 74 18.27 19.90 -11.48
N MET A 75 18.01 18.91 -10.61
CA MET A 75 18.28 17.51 -10.95
C MET A 75 17.31 16.98 -12.00
N VAL A 76 16.02 17.34 -11.93
CA VAL A 76 15.04 17.03 -12.98
C VAL A 76 15.44 17.66 -14.31
N ALA A 77 16.01 18.87 -14.30
CA ALA A 77 16.54 19.52 -15.49
C ALA A 77 17.78 18.81 -16.09
N SER A 78 18.52 17.99 -15.35
CA SER A 78 19.70 17.28 -15.87
C SER A 78 19.35 16.15 -16.85
N VAL A 79 18.13 15.60 -16.74
CA VAL A 79 17.56 14.60 -17.67
C VAL A 79 17.40 15.15 -19.10
N LEU A 80 17.28 16.48 -19.25
CA LEU A 80 17.04 17.18 -20.52
C LEU A 80 18.24 17.19 -21.47
N VAL A 81 19.40 16.64 -21.06
CA VAL A 81 20.66 16.68 -21.85
C VAL A 81 20.90 15.36 -22.61
N THR A 82 19.98 14.38 -22.54
CA THR A 82 20.04 13.18 -23.37
C THR A 82 19.75 13.52 -24.85
N PRO A 83 20.62 13.16 -25.81
CA PRO A 83 20.44 13.50 -27.23
C PRO A 83 19.21 12.79 -27.84
N ARG A 84 18.93 13.03 -29.13
CA ARG A 84 17.99 12.20 -29.91
C ARG A 84 18.56 10.80 -30.15
N SER A 85 18.42 9.94 -29.15
CA SER A 85 17.90 8.60 -29.39
C SER A 85 16.42 8.72 -29.82
N GLU A 86 16.09 7.99 -30.88
CA GLU A 86 14.74 7.69 -31.35
C GLU A 86 14.61 6.17 -31.30
N ALA A 87 13.43 5.64 -30.94
CA ALA A 87 13.21 4.22 -30.64
C ALA A 87 13.81 3.32 -31.72
N MET A 88 14.89 2.61 -31.36
CA MET A 88 15.72 1.90 -32.34
C MET A 88 15.08 0.57 -32.72
N ALA A 89 14.26 0.60 -33.78
CA ALA A 89 14.04 -0.57 -34.62
C ALA A 89 15.40 -0.99 -35.21
N ILE A 90 15.95 -2.12 -34.74
CA ILE A 90 17.27 -2.58 -35.16
C ILE A 90 17.11 -3.28 -36.50
N ASP A 91 17.70 -2.70 -37.56
CA ASP A 91 17.75 -3.34 -38.87
C ASP A 91 18.56 -4.65 -38.78
N THR A 92 17.84 -5.77 -38.96
CA THR A 92 18.39 -7.13 -38.89
C THR A 92 18.97 -7.60 -40.22
N GLY A 93 18.78 -6.83 -41.31
CA GLY A 93 19.01 -7.28 -42.68
C GLY A 93 18.03 -8.37 -43.15
N SER A 94 16.93 -8.63 -42.42
CA SER A 94 15.96 -9.67 -42.71
C SER A 94 14.52 -9.19 -42.60
N SER A 95 13.71 -9.49 -43.61
CA SER A 95 12.25 -9.29 -43.57
C SER A 95 11.53 -10.22 -42.58
N ASP A 96 12.17 -11.31 -42.18
CA ASP A 96 11.60 -12.31 -41.28
C ASP A 96 11.80 -11.95 -39.79
N VAL A 97 12.64 -10.96 -39.45
CA VAL A 97 13.01 -10.64 -38.06
C VAL A 97 12.89 -9.14 -37.78
N SER A 98 11.95 -8.78 -36.90
CA SER A 98 11.84 -7.44 -36.31
C SER A 98 12.41 -7.44 -34.90
N VAL A 99 13.20 -6.42 -34.55
CA VAL A 99 13.76 -6.22 -33.21
C VAL A 99 13.54 -4.77 -32.78
N ARG A 100 12.94 -4.58 -31.61
CA ARG A 100 12.73 -3.28 -30.95
C ARG A 100 13.43 -3.30 -29.60
N PHE A 101 14.20 -2.25 -29.30
CA PHE A 101 14.79 -2.04 -27.99
C PHE A 101 14.52 -0.63 -27.49
N ASP A 102 13.46 -0.48 -26.70
CA ASP A 102 12.97 0.80 -26.20
C ASP A 102 13.48 1.04 -24.77
N ASN A 103 13.84 2.28 -24.46
CA ASN A 103 14.31 2.67 -23.13
C ASN A 103 13.53 3.88 -22.61
N THR A 104 12.88 3.73 -21.46
CA THR A 104 12.16 4.81 -20.77
C THR A 104 12.94 5.26 -19.55
N LEU A 105 13.35 6.53 -19.54
CA LEU A 105 13.96 7.19 -18.39
C LEU A 105 12.95 8.13 -17.74
N LYS A 106 12.78 8.04 -16.41
CA LYS A 106 11.91 8.89 -15.59
C LYS A 106 12.72 9.51 -14.45
N GLY A 107 12.54 10.81 -14.21
CA GLY A 107 12.92 11.48 -12.98
C GLY A 107 11.67 11.96 -12.23
N SER A 108 11.67 11.88 -10.91
CA SER A 108 10.57 12.37 -10.07
C SER A 108 11.02 12.84 -8.70
N VAL A 109 10.37 13.89 -8.19
CA VAL A 109 10.56 14.44 -6.84
C VAL A 109 9.19 14.50 -6.16
N LEU A 110 9.11 14.05 -4.91
CA LEU A 110 7.88 14.06 -4.10
C LEU A 110 8.13 14.83 -2.81
N TYR A 111 7.22 15.74 -2.48
CA TYR A 111 7.34 16.70 -1.38
C TYR A 111 6.09 16.66 -0.49
N ARG A 112 6.28 16.31 0.79
CA ARG A 112 5.27 16.32 1.85
C ARG A 112 4.94 17.76 2.24
N LEU A 113 3.66 18.11 2.35
CA LEU A 113 3.20 19.49 2.52
C LEU A 113 3.10 19.97 3.97
N GLU A 114 2.90 19.06 4.92
CA GLU A 114 2.74 19.35 6.35
C GLU A 114 3.54 18.37 7.21
N ASP A 115 3.81 18.75 8.46
CA ASP A 115 4.49 17.88 9.44
C ASP A 115 3.56 16.73 9.87
N ALA A 116 4.11 15.64 10.39
CA ALA A 116 3.34 14.45 10.72
C ALA A 116 2.39 14.66 11.92
N ASP A 117 1.18 14.10 11.83
CA ASP A 117 0.19 14.22 12.91
C ASP A 117 0.69 13.46 14.16
N PRO A 118 0.68 14.05 15.36
CA PRO A 118 1.06 13.38 16.60
C PRO A 118 0.37 12.02 16.83
N ARG A 119 -0.86 11.84 16.31
CA ARG A 119 -1.60 10.56 16.40
C ARG A 119 -0.99 9.44 15.56
N LEU A 120 -0.19 9.75 14.55
CA LEU A 120 0.45 8.82 13.63
C LEU A 120 1.95 8.68 13.89
N VAL A 121 2.63 9.78 14.27
CA VAL A 121 4.10 9.79 14.44
C VAL A 121 4.59 9.38 15.84
N ASP A 122 3.78 9.50 16.89
CA ASP A 122 4.21 9.08 18.24
C ASP A 122 4.12 7.54 18.40
N SER A 123 5.21 6.87 18.78
CA SER A 123 5.22 5.40 19.00
C SER A 123 4.35 4.98 20.18
N TYR A 124 4.05 5.88 21.11
CA TYR A 124 3.39 5.59 22.39
C TYR A 124 2.19 6.50 22.67
N ARG A 125 1.01 6.17 22.12
CA ARG A 125 -0.20 6.97 22.33
C ARG A 125 -0.93 6.66 23.63
N LEU A 126 -1.46 7.71 24.26
CA LEU A 126 -2.39 7.61 25.39
C LEU A 126 -3.74 7.07 24.90
N ILE A 127 -4.04 5.81 25.23
CA ILE A 127 -5.29 5.17 24.85
C ILE A 127 -6.50 5.79 25.58
N VAL A 128 -6.32 6.30 26.82
CA VAL A 128 -7.31 7.17 27.49
C VAL A 128 -6.86 8.64 27.45
N PRO A 129 -7.63 9.56 26.83
CA PRO A 129 -7.34 10.99 26.89
C PRO A 129 -7.31 11.53 28.33
N GLY A 130 -6.22 12.22 28.69
CA GLY A 130 -6.07 12.90 29.99
C GLY A 130 -5.61 12.02 31.15
N VAL A 131 -5.36 10.72 30.95
CA VAL A 131 -4.72 9.84 31.94
C VAL A 131 -3.19 9.90 31.75
N PRO A 132 -2.36 10.00 32.81
CA PRO A 132 -0.91 9.96 32.67
C PRO A 132 -0.40 8.64 32.09
N ALA A 133 0.61 8.69 31.23
CA ALA A 133 1.20 7.50 30.57
C ALA A 133 1.75 6.45 31.55
N SER A 134 2.05 6.83 32.79
CA SER A 134 2.50 5.92 33.87
C SER A 134 1.38 5.14 34.56
N ALA A 135 0.12 5.30 34.14
CA ALA A 135 -1.05 4.71 34.80
C ALA A 135 -1.87 3.74 33.92
N PHE A 136 -1.48 3.53 32.66
CA PHE A 136 -2.15 2.62 31.72
C PHE A 136 -1.12 2.10 30.70
N PRO A 137 -1.24 0.88 30.13
CA PRO A 137 -0.46 0.48 28.97
C PRO A 137 -0.56 1.52 27.85
N GLN A 138 0.59 1.89 27.30
CA GLN A 138 0.71 2.72 26.11
C GLN A 138 0.52 1.81 24.89
N ALA A 139 -0.30 2.24 23.93
CA ALA A 139 -0.36 1.51 22.65
C ALA A 139 0.91 1.79 21.86
N GLN A 140 1.60 0.72 21.48
CA GLN A 140 2.65 0.78 20.46
C GLN A 140 2.01 1.12 19.12
N ASN A 141 2.72 1.86 18.30
CA ASN A 141 2.24 2.36 17.02
C ASN A 141 3.25 2.02 15.94
N PHE A 142 2.77 1.51 14.80
CA PHE A 142 3.59 1.04 13.69
C PHE A 142 4.09 2.20 12.81
N ASN A 143 4.73 3.17 13.46
CA ASN A 143 4.94 4.54 12.99
C ASN A 143 6.21 4.76 12.15
N ALA A 144 7.01 3.73 11.82
CA ALA A 144 8.30 3.98 11.16
C ALA A 144 8.19 4.72 9.80
N GLY A 145 7.05 4.57 9.10
CA GLY A 145 6.75 5.33 7.87
C GLY A 145 6.38 6.80 8.08
N ASP A 146 6.00 7.18 9.30
CA ASP A 146 5.73 8.56 9.72
C ASP A 146 6.95 9.18 10.43
N ASP A 147 7.63 8.42 11.30
CA ASP A 147 8.81 8.84 12.03
C ASP A 147 10.00 9.10 11.08
N ASN A 148 10.21 8.28 10.04
CA ASN A 148 11.23 8.61 9.04
C ASN A 148 10.96 9.89 8.24
N PHE A 149 9.75 10.44 8.31
CA PHE A 149 9.28 11.60 7.52
C PHE A 149 8.45 12.57 8.38
N ARG A 150 8.94 12.91 9.58
CA ARG A 150 8.23 13.76 10.56
C ARG A 150 7.89 15.16 10.03
N ASN A 151 8.67 15.71 9.10
CA ASN A 151 8.60 17.12 8.70
C ASN A 151 8.13 17.32 7.25
N ALA A 152 7.55 18.50 6.97
CA ALA A 152 7.21 18.95 5.62
C ALA A 152 8.45 19.08 4.71
N GLY A 153 8.75 18.03 3.94
CA GLY A 153 10.05 17.83 3.31
C GLY A 153 10.05 17.03 2.00
N ILE A 154 11.23 16.84 1.42
CA ILE A 154 11.42 16.03 0.21
C ILE A 154 11.53 14.56 0.61
N VAL A 155 10.51 13.77 0.32
CA VAL A 155 10.41 12.35 0.68
C VAL A 155 10.80 11.39 -0.46
N SER A 156 11.01 11.92 -1.67
CA SER A 156 11.54 11.18 -2.82
C SER A 156 12.34 12.07 -3.76
N LYS A 157 13.47 11.54 -4.26
CA LYS A 157 14.43 12.12 -5.21
C LYS A 157 14.84 11.04 -6.22
N ARG A 158 13.85 10.50 -6.94
CA ARG A 158 13.93 9.22 -7.66
C ARG A 158 14.23 9.35 -9.15
N VAL A 159 15.02 8.41 -9.65
CA VAL A 159 15.20 8.10 -11.07
C VAL A 159 14.81 6.65 -11.33
N ASP A 160 13.98 6.39 -12.34
CA ASP A 160 13.64 5.06 -12.83
C ASP A 160 14.15 4.88 -14.27
N LEU A 161 14.66 3.69 -14.58
CA LEU A 161 14.96 3.19 -15.92
C LEU A 161 14.11 1.95 -16.18
N LEU A 162 13.42 1.91 -17.32
CA LEU A 162 12.76 0.73 -17.87
C LEU A 162 13.36 0.46 -19.25
N SER A 163 13.82 -0.77 -19.48
CA SER A 163 14.31 -1.24 -20.78
C SER A 163 13.43 -2.40 -21.26
N GLU A 164 13.00 -2.35 -22.53
CA GLU A 164 12.12 -3.34 -23.16
C GLU A 164 12.73 -3.84 -24.47
N LEU A 165 12.92 -5.15 -24.58
CA LEU A 165 13.37 -5.84 -25.79
C LEU A 165 12.25 -6.75 -26.30
N ASP A 166 11.74 -6.44 -27.49
CA ASP A 166 10.86 -7.34 -28.24
C ASP A 166 11.58 -7.86 -29.49
N VAL A 167 11.57 -9.17 -29.69
CA VAL A 167 12.08 -9.85 -30.88
C VAL A 167 10.95 -10.65 -31.51
N VAL A 168 10.57 -10.32 -32.73
CA VAL A 168 9.48 -10.96 -33.48
C VAL A 168 10.05 -11.65 -34.71
N TYR A 169 9.79 -12.94 -34.84
CA TYR A 169 10.07 -13.76 -36.02
C TYR A 169 8.77 -14.04 -36.77
N ARG A 170 8.76 -13.74 -38.08
CA ARG A 170 7.65 -13.97 -39.04
C ARG A 170 6.28 -13.36 -38.69
N GLY A 171 6.20 -12.58 -37.61
CA GLY A 171 4.98 -11.90 -37.15
C GLY A 171 4.14 -12.71 -36.17
N ASP A 172 4.48 -13.98 -35.92
CA ASP A 172 3.70 -14.92 -35.12
C ASP A 172 4.46 -15.52 -33.93
N MET A 173 5.79 -15.61 -34.00
CA MET A 173 6.65 -16.15 -32.93
C MET A 173 7.62 -15.09 -32.38
N GLY A 174 8.09 -15.24 -31.14
CA GLY A 174 9.06 -14.29 -30.61
C GLY A 174 9.46 -14.47 -29.15
N LEU A 175 10.19 -13.47 -28.67
CA LEU A 175 10.71 -13.32 -27.31
C LEU A 175 10.43 -11.87 -26.85
N ARG A 176 9.96 -11.71 -25.62
CA ARG A 176 9.89 -10.42 -24.94
C ARG A 176 10.63 -10.48 -23.62
N VAL A 177 11.49 -9.50 -23.37
CA VAL A 177 12.20 -9.31 -22.10
C VAL A 177 12.09 -7.83 -21.70
N SER A 178 11.60 -7.55 -20.50
CA SER A 178 11.56 -6.20 -19.94
C SER A 178 12.14 -6.17 -18.52
N GLY A 179 12.82 -5.09 -18.17
CA GLY A 179 13.48 -4.95 -16.88
C GLY A 179 13.47 -3.51 -16.39
N ALA A 180 13.24 -3.34 -15.09
CA ALA A 180 13.23 -2.04 -14.43
C ALA A 180 14.39 -1.94 -13.43
N ALA A 181 14.91 -0.73 -13.26
CA ALA A 181 15.87 -0.38 -12.21
C ALA A 181 15.57 1.03 -11.70
N TRP A 182 15.79 1.28 -10.42
CA TRP A 182 15.56 2.61 -9.82
C TRP A 182 16.63 2.97 -8.80
N TYR A 183 16.69 4.27 -8.49
CA TYR A 183 17.47 4.82 -7.39
C TYR A 183 16.77 6.08 -6.86
N ASP A 184 16.58 6.16 -5.56
CA ASP A 184 15.97 7.30 -4.88
C ASP A 184 16.90 7.80 -3.77
N ALA A 185 17.50 8.96 -4.00
CA ALA A 185 18.47 9.56 -3.09
C ALA A 185 17.87 10.08 -1.77
N ALA A 186 16.55 10.02 -1.58
CA ALA A 186 15.92 10.32 -0.27
C ALA A 186 16.05 9.17 0.74
N TYR A 187 16.19 7.93 0.26
CA TYR A 187 16.29 6.70 1.08
C TYR A 187 17.73 6.22 1.28
N GLN A 188 18.72 7.02 0.85
CA GLN A 188 20.15 6.69 0.81
C GLN A 188 20.95 7.68 1.67
N GLN A 189 20.29 8.17 2.71
CA GLN A 189 20.71 9.20 3.67
C GLN A 189 19.97 8.95 4.98
N ASP A 190 20.41 9.58 6.06
CA ASP A 190 19.70 9.67 7.33
C ASP A 190 18.24 10.12 7.13
N SER A 191 17.33 9.55 7.92
CA SER A 191 15.91 9.90 7.98
C SER A 191 15.60 10.93 9.08
N ASP A 192 14.36 11.43 9.13
CA ASP A 192 13.89 12.36 10.18
C ASP A 192 13.56 11.66 11.52
N ALA A 193 13.83 10.36 11.65
CA ALA A 193 13.34 9.54 12.76
C ALA A 193 14.02 9.85 14.10
N GLU A 194 13.20 10.06 15.13
CA GLU A 194 13.65 10.39 16.49
C GLU A 194 13.29 9.32 17.53
N ASP A 195 12.32 8.43 17.26
CA ASP A 195 11.77 7.53 18.29
C ASP A 195 12.44 6.14 18.29
N SER A 196 13.24 5.86 19.33
CA SER A 196 13.89 4.54 19.51
C SER A 196 12.93 3.35 19.67
N ALA A 197 11.61 3.58 19.80
CA ALA A 197 10.61 2.51 19.79
C ALA A 197 10.12 2.12 18.39
N ASN A 198 10.52 2.84 17.32
CA ASN A 198 10.22 2.48 15.93
C ASN A 198 10.92 1.18 15.44
N SER A 199 11.70 0.52 16.30
CA SER A 199 12.51 -0.68 16.07
C SER A 199 13.64 -0.57 15.02
N GLN A 200 13.95 0.64 14.54
CA GLN A 200 15.07 0.90 13.65
C GLN A 200 16.39 1.02 14.46
N SER A 201 17.49 0.53 13.89
CA SER A 201 18.81 0.57 14.53
C SER A 201 19.92 0.64 13.47
N PRO A 202 20.51 1.83 13.19
CA PRO A 202 20.27 3.13 13.83
C PRO A 202 18.82 3.64 13.72
N VAL A 203 18.38 4.43 14.69
CA VAL A 203 17.01 4.98 14.75
C VAL A 203 16.70 5.84 13.52
N ASN A 204 17.67 6.66 13.12
CA ASN A 204 17.61 7.59 11.98
C ASN A 204 18.15 7.01 10.67
N GLU A 205 18.17 5.67 10.52
CA GLU A 205 18.54 5.01 9.27
C GLU A 205 17.36 4.18 8.73
N PHE A 206 17.06 4.33 7.44
CA PHE A 206 16.01 3.55 6.78
C PHE A 206 16.32 2.04 6.84
N PRO A 207 15.33 1.16 7.11
CA PRO A 207 15.55 -0.29 7.11
C PRO A 207 16.01 -0.82 5.75
N ASP A 208 16.80 -1.91 5.74
CA ASP A 208 17.29 -2.61 4.53
C ASP A 208 16.21 -2.87 3.45
N GLN A 209 14.96 -3.06 3.86
CA GLN A 209 13.84 -3.28 2.92
C GLN A 209 13.40 -1.97 2.25
N ALA A 210 13.42 -0.84 2.96
CA ALA A 210 13.14 0.48 2.42
C ALA A 210 14.29 0.99 1.56
N GLN A 211 15.55 0.89 2.01
CA GLN A 211 16.74 1.28 1.23
C GLN A 211 16.80 0.61 -0.15
N ARG A 212 16.24 -0.62 -0.28
CA ARG A 212 16.11 -1.33 -1.55
C ARG A 212 14.79 -1.03 -2.28
N LEU A 213 13.65 -1.47 -1.76
CA LEU A 213 12.40 -1.45 -2.52
C LEU A 213 11.87 -0.03 -2.81
N ALA A 214 12.11 0.92 -1.90
CA ALA A 214 11.87 2.35 -2.16
C ALA A 214 13.12 3.04 -2.71
N GLY A 215 14.28 2.79 -2.09
CA GLY A 215 15.53 3.54 -2.30
C GLY A 215 16.42 3.13 -3.46
N GLY A 216 16.34 1.91 -3.98
CA GLY A 216 17.15 1.47 -5.11
C GLY A 216 17.25 -0.04 -5.27
N ASP A 217 16.62 -0.59 -6.32
CA ASP A 217 16.68 -1.99 -6.69
C ASP A 217 16.50 -2.17 -8.21
N LYS A 218 16.49 -3.42 -8.68
CA LYS A 218 16.26 -3.79 -10.09
C LYS A 218 15.52 -5.12 -10.19
N GLU A 219 14.58 -5.23 -11.12
CA GLU A 219 13.82 -6.45 -11.37
C GLU A 219 13.63 -6.74 -12.85
N ILE A 220 13.48 -8.03 -13.19
CA ILE A 220 12.97 -8.47 -14.48
C ILE A 220 11.46 -8.55 -14.38
N LEU A 221 10.78 -7.85 -15.30
CA LEU A 221 9.33 -7.82 -15.41
C LEU A 221 8.90 -8.97 -16.35
N ASP A 222 8.87 -8.73 -17.65
CA ASP A 222 8.62 -9.78 -18.64
C ASP A 222 9.91 -10.56 -18.96
N ALA A 223 9.79 -11.87 -19.13
CA ALA A 223 10.80 -12.73 -19.74
C ALA A 223 10.11 -13.99 -20.28
N PHE A 224 9.50 -13.89 -21.47
CA PHE A 224 8.71 -14.96 -22.06
C PHE A 224 8.93 -15.12 -23.57
N VAL A 225 8.85 -16.35 -24.04
CA VAL A 225 8.69 -16.66 -25.47
C VAL A 225 7.21 -16.80 -25.81
N PHE A 226 6.84 -16.47 -27.04
CA PHE A 226 5.48 -16.60 -27.54
C PHE A 226 5.43 -17.21 -28.94
N GLY A 227 4.27 -17.73 -29.29
CA GLY A 227 3.97 -18.24 -30.62
C GLY A 227 2.47 -18.21 -30.90
N ALA A 228 2.11 -18.11 -32.18
CA ALA A 228 0.75 -18.26 -32.67
C ALA A 228 0.74 -19.13 -33.93
N TRP A 229 -0.30 -19.94 -34.07
CA TRP A 229 -0.45 -20.94 -35.14
C TRP A 229 -1.91 -21.04 -35.55
N ASP A 230 -2.16 -21.13 -36.85
CA ASP A 230 -3.49 -21.38 -37.39
C ASP A 230 -3.82 -22.89 -37.28
N VAL A 231 -5.07 -23.20 -36.94
CA VAL A 231 -5.54 -24.53 -36.56
C VAL A 231 -6.89 -24.79 -37.24
N GLY A 232 -6.85 -25.51 -38.36
CA GLY A 232 -7.99 -25.57 -39.28
C GLY A 232 -8.05 -24.32 -40.17
N ASP A 233 -9.23 -24.01 -40.70
CA ASP A 233 -9.41 -22.92 -41.66
C ASP A 233 -9.74 -21.56 -41.00
N GLU A 234 -10.27 -21.57 -39.77
CA GLU A 234 -10.76 -20.38 -39.05
C GLU A 234 -10.19 -20.22 -37.63
N GLY A 235 -9.67 -21.29 -37.02
CA GLY A 235 -9.18 -21.29 -35.63
C GLY A 235 -7.73 -20.82 -35.52
N ARG A 236 -7.37 -20.13 -34.42
CA ARG A 236 -6.00 -19.67 -34.16
C ARG A 236 -5.60 -19.88 -32.70
N LEU A 237 -4.53 -20.66 -32.49
CA LEU A 237 -3.95 -20.91 -31.17
C LEU A 237 -2.79 -19.94 -30.94
N SER A 238 -2.78 -19.27 -29.79
CA SER A 238 -1.63 -18.49 -29.30
C SER A 238 -1.19 -19.00 -27.93
N ALA A 239 0.11 -18.91 -27.62
CA ALA A 239 0.67 -19.29 -26.33
C ALA A 239 1.85 -18.42 -25.91
N ARG A 240 2.06 -18.28 -24.58
CA ARG A 240 3.20 -17.61 -23.95
C ARG A 240 3.78 -18.48 -22.85
N LEU A 241 5.10 -18.64 -22.81
CA LEU A 241 5.82 -19.41 -21.81
C LEU A 241 6.96 -18.58 -21.20
N GLY A 242 6.90 -18.36 -19.89
CA GLY A 242 7.91 -17.62 -19.12
C GLY A 242 7.30 -16.64 -18.14
N ARG A 243 8.08 -15.66 -17.68
CA ARG A 243 7.62 -14.62 -16.75
C ARG A 243 6.76 -13.61 -17.51
N HIS A 244 5.47 -13.52 -17.19
CA HIS A 244 4.56 -12.53 -17.78
C HIS A 244 3.35 -12.26 -16.90
N ALA A 245 2.73 -11.09 -17.05
CA ALA A 245 1.45 -10.78 -16.44
C ALA A 245 0.29 -11.32 -17.29
N LEU A 246 -0.84 -11.57 -16.65
CA LEU A 246 -2.10 -11.96 -17.26
C LEU A 246 -3.23 -11.31 -16.46
N GLN A 247 -4.23 -10.75 -17.12
CA GLN A 247 -5.42 -10.21 -16.46
C GLN A 247 -6.66 -10.85 -17.09
N TYR A 248 -7.54 -11.40 -16.26
CA TYR A 248 -8.89 -11.81 -16.65
C TYR A 248 -9.91 -10.86 -16.05
N GLY A 249 -11.02 -10.66 -16.78
CA GLY A 249 -12.09 -9.75 -16.38
C GLY A 249 -11.91 -8.32 -16.89
N GLU A 250 -12.84 -7.45 -16.49
CA GLU A 250 -13.04 -6.07 -16.98
C GLU A 250 -12.74 -5.00 -15.90
N SER A 251 -12.09 -5.40 -14.80
CA SER A 251 -11.66 -4.50 -13.72
C SER A 251 -10.64 -3.46 -14.18
N LEU A 252 -10.81 -2.19 -13.78
CA LEU A 252 -9.94 -1.07 -14.17
C LEU A 252 -9.00 -0.60 -13.05
N PHE A 253 -9.47 -0.63 -11.81
CA PHE A 253 -8.78 -0.19 -10.59
C PHE A 253 -8.86 -1.27 -9.49
N PHE A 254 -10.03 -1.88 -9.29
CA PHE A 254 -10.32 -2.84 -8.22
C PHE A 254 -10.24 -4.31 -8.66
N GLY A 255 -9.23 -4.66 -9.46
CA GLY A 255 -9.00 -6.05 -9.88
C GLY A 255 -8.62 -7.01 -8.73
N ASP A 256 -8.28 -6.45 -7.56
CA ASP A 256 -8.11 -7.15 -6.27
C ASP A 256 -9.43 -7.74 -5.76
N ASN A 257 -10.53 -7.03 -6.00
CA ASN A 257 -11.91 -7.46 -5.79
C ASN A 257 -12.50 -8.22 -6.98
N GLY A 258 -12.08 -7.86 -8.18
CA GLY A 258 -12.53 -8.44 -9.44
C GLY A 258 -12.05 -9.87 -9.71
N ILE A 259 -12.15 -10.29 -10.96
CA ILE A 259 -11.69 -11.61 -11.41
C ILE A 259 -10.15 -11.67 -11.46
N ALA A 260 -9.52 -10.54 -11.75
CA ALA A 260 -8.08 -10.38 -12.02
C ALA A 260 -7.15 -10.86 -10.88
N ARG A 261 -7.59 -10.82 -9.61
CA ARG A 261 -6.78 -11.21 -8.44
C ARG A 261 -6.34 -12.69 -8.44
N ALA A 262 -6.97 -13.52 -9.26
CA ALA A 262 -6.57 -14.90 -9.45
C ALA A 262 -5.31 -15.07 -10.33
N GLN A 263 -4.96 -14.10 -11.19
CA GLN A 263 -3.89 -14.26 -12.19
C GLN A 263 -2.50 -13.76 -11.76
N GLY A 264 -2.39 -12.85 -10.79
CA GLY A 264 -1.08 -12.34 -10.38
C GLY A 264 -1.10 -11.59 -9.04
N PRO A 265 0.07 -11.39 -8.41
CA PRO A 265 0.24 -10.44 -7.31
C PRO A 265 0.22 -9.00 -7.83
N ILE A 266 0.00 -8.05 -6.93
CA ILE A 266 0.00 -6.61 -7.25
C ILE A 266 1.10 -5.85 -6.52
N ASP A 267 1.55 -4.75 -7.13
CA ASP A 267 2.45 -3.77 -6.53
C ASP A 267 1.64 -2.67 -5.83
N ILE A 268 1.37 -2.90 -4.54
CA ILE A 268 0.61 -1.97 -3.69
C ILE A 268 1.45 -0.70 -3.44
N ASN A 269 2.78 -0.82 -3.32
CA ASN A 269 3.67 0.34 -3.26
C ASN A 269 3.52 1.25 -4.49
N LYS A 270 3.44 0.67 -5.69
CA LYS A 270 3.16 1.40 -6.93
C LYS A 270 1.75 1.97 -6.96
N LEU A 271 0.73 1.26 -6.45
CA LEU A 271 -0.64 1.77 -6.38
C LEU A 271 -0.75 3.06 -5.54
N VAL A 272 -0.12 3.11 -4.36
CA VAL A 272 -0.23 4.27 -3.45
C VAL A 272 0.70 5.42 -3.84
N SER A 273 1.86 5.13 -4.45
CA SER A 273 2.82 6.15 -4.91
C SER A 273 2.55 6.70 -6.31
N SER A 274 1.66 6.08 -7.09
CA SER A 274 1.28 6.52 -8.44
C SER A 274 -0.20 6.91 -8.50
N PRO A 275 -0.54 8.20 -8.31
CA PRO A 275 -1.88 8.73 -8.55
C PRO A 275 -2.54 8.19 -9.81
N ASN A 276 -3.78 7.72 -9.68
CA ASN A 276 -4.64 7.28 -10.78
C ASN A 276 -4.17 6.03 -11.55
N ALA A 277 -3.21 5.26 -11.02
CA ALA A 277 -2.77 4.00 -11.63
C ALA A 277 -3.92 2.98 -11.78
N GLN A 278 -4.00 2.32 -12.93
CA GLN A 278 -4.94 1.23 -13.21
C GLN A 278 -4.40 -0.12 -12.74
N PHE A 279 -5.29 -1.08 -12.50
CA PHE A 279 -4.93 -2.43 -12.01
C PHE A 279 -3.89 -3.13 -12.91
N LYS A 280 -4.06 -2.99 -14.23
CA LYS A 280 -3.13 -3.52 -15.25
C LYS A 280 -1.71 -2.94 -15.17
N GLU A 281 -1.52 -1.80 -14.50
CA GLU A 281 -0.21 -1.16 -14.32
C GLU A 281 0.49 -1.63 -13.04
N ILE A 282 -0.25 -2.19 -12.07
CA ILE A 282 0.30 -2.67 -10.80
C ILE A 282 0.42 -4.20 -10.73
N ILE A 283 -0.28 -4.96 -11.58
CA ILE A 283 -0.12 -6.42 -11.62
C ILE A 283 1.32 -6.82 -11.96
N ARG A 284 1.89 -7.68 -11.12
CA ARG A 284 3.27 -8.16 -11.22
C ARG A 284 3.33 -9.46 -12.04
N PRO A 285 4.28 -9.58 -12.98
CA PRO A 285 4.40 -10.76 -13.85
C PRO A 285 4.97 -11.96 -13.10
N VAL A 286 4.49 -13.18 -13.41
CA VAL A 286 4.91 -14.44 -12.77
C VAL A 286 5.28 -15.51 -13.80
N ASN A 287 6.05 -16.51 -13.39
CA ASN A 287 6.42 -17.64 -14.25
C ASN A 287 5.21 -18.54 -14.53
N GLN A 288 4.73 -18.55 -15.78
CA GLN A 288 3.56 -19.33 -16.17
C GLN A 288 3.58 -19.75 -17.64
N LEU A 289 2.73 -20.72 -17.97
CA LEU A 289 2.27 -21.00 -19.33
C LEU A 289 0.85 -20.46 -19.46
N SER A 290 0.60 -19.60 -20.46
CA SER A 290 -0.75 -19.23 -20.87
C SER A 290 -0.97 -19.59 -22.34
N ALA A 291 -2.22 -19.91 -22.69
CA ALA A 291 -2.64 -20.16 -24.06
C ALA A 291 -4.08 -19.65 -24.29
N GLN A 292 -4.36 -19.18 -25.50
CA GLN A 292 -5.70 -18.81 -25.95
C GLN A 292 -5.93 -19.39 -27.34
N TYR A 293 -7.00 -20.17 -27.48
CA TYR A 293 -7.47 -20.72 -28.74
C TYR A 293 -8.73 -19.98 -29.18
N GLN A 294 -8.63 -19.21 -30.26
CA GLN A 294 -9.77 -18.69 -30.98
C GLN A 294 -10.40 -19.84 -31.77
N LEU A 295 -11.69 -20.11 -31.52
CA LEU A 295 -12.45 -21.17 -32.20
C LEU A 295 -12.99 -20.68 -33.55
N ASP A 296 -13.51 -19.46 -33.55
CA ASP A 296 -14.15 -18.78 -34.67
C ASP A 296 -14.03 -17.25 -34.45
N ALA A 297 -14.76 -16.43 -35.21
CA ALA A 297 -14.72 -14.97 -35.07
C ALA A 297 -15.20 -14.45 -33.69
N ASP A 298 -16.12 -15.17 -33.05
CA ASP A 298 -16.87 -14.69 -31.88
C ASP A 298 -16.45 -15.38 -30.58
N VAL A 299 -15.97 -16.63 -30.64
CA VAL A 299 -15.69 -17.47 -29.46
C VAL A 299 -14.20 -17.78 -29.31
N SER A 300 -13.67 -17.63 -28.09
CA SER A 300 -12.33 -18.12 -27.75
C SER A 300 -12.25 -18.74 -26.36
N LEU A 301 -11.32 -19.69 -26.20
CA LEU A 301 -11.02 -20.40 -24.95
C LEU A 301 -9.61 -20.06 -24.48
N GLY A 302 -9.50 -19.50 -23.27
CA GLY A 302 -8.23 -19.17 -22.62
C GLY A 302 -7.90 -20.13 -21.47
N GLY A 303 -6.62 -20.34 -21.19
CA GLY A 303 -6.16 -21.11 -20.04
C GLY A 303 -4.74 -20.75 -19.60
N TYR A 304 -4.46 -20.90 -18.31
CA TYR A 304 -3.11 -20.71 -17.76
C TYR A 304 -2.79 -21.68 -16.62
N VAL A 305 -1.51 -21.99 -16.44
CA VAL A 305 -0.96 -22.74 -15.31
C VAL A 305 0.31 -22.02 -14.83
N GLN A 306 0.40 -21.75 -13.54
CA GLN A 306 1.54 -21.03 -12.94
C GLN A 306 2.55 -22.00 -12.33
N PHE A 307 3.82 -21.63 -12.40
CA PHE A 307 4.97 -22.43 -11.96
C PHE A 307 5.73 -21.79 -10.80
N GLY A 308 5.27 -20.64 -10.33
CA GLY A 308 5.81 -19.90 -9.19
C GLY A 308 4.70 -19.11 -8.51
N TRP A 309 4.79 -18.98 -7.19
CA TRP A 309 3.98 -18.04 -6.41
C TRP A 309 4.85 -16.85 -5.96
N GLU A 310 4.26 -15.66 -5.95
CA GLU A 310 4.85 -14.46 -5.35
C GLU A 310 3.75 -13.71 -4.58
N GLU A 311 4.14 -13.11 -3.46
CA GLU A 311 3.32 -12.18 -2.68
C GLU A 311 3.04 -10.85 -3.41
N ASP A 312 1.97 -10.16 -2.98
CA ASP A 312 1.73 -8.75 -3.30
C ASP A 312 2.89 -7.90 -2.71
N ARG A 313 3.35 -6.85 -3.41
CA ARG A 313 4.43 -5.97 -2.92
C ARG A 313 3.84 -4.80 -2.14
N LEU A 314 3.94 -4.84 -0.81
CA LEU A 314 3.64 -3.70 0.06
C LEU A 314 4.65 -2.56 -0.12
N PRO A 315 4.29 -1.31 0.25
CA PRO A 315 5.28 -0.33 0.69
C PRO A 315 6.16 -0.95 1.80
N PRO A 316 7.49 -0.90 1.72
CA PRO A 316 8.36 -1.50 2.73
C PRO A 316 8.27 -0.74 4.06
N ALA A 317 8.44 -1.44 5.19
CA ALA A 317 8.54 -0.86 6.52
C ALA A 317 9.52 0.33 6.55
N GLY A 318 9.12 1.43 7.19
CA GLY A 318 9.88 2.68 7.23
C GLY A 318 9.73 3.60 6.00
N SER A 319 9.03 3.20 4.93
CA SER A 319 8.81 4.08 3.76
C SER A 319 7.61 5.01 3.88
N TYR A 320 7.65 6.11 3.12
CA TYR A 320 6.67 7.21 3.17
C TYR A 320 5.21 6.79 2.87
N PHE A 321 5.00 5.61 2.28
CA PHE A 321 3.66 5.06 2.06
C PHE A 321 3.35 3.80 2.88
N SER A 322 4.26 3.36 3.76
CA SER A 322 3.96 2.30 4.72
C SER A 322 3.23 2.86 5.93
N SER A 323 2.15 2.18 6.32
CA SER A 323 1.44 2.38 7.58
C SER A 323 1.76 1.27 8.60
N SER A 324 2.86 0.54 8.40
CA SER A 324 3.29 -0.54 9.29
C SER A 324 4.82 -0.75 9.35
N ASN A 325 5.32 -1.18 10.53
CA ASN A 325 6.65 -1.75 10.74
C ASN A 325 6.68 -3.24 10.29
N LEU A 326 5.52 -3.89 10.41
CA LEU A 326 5.28 -5.32 10.16
C LEU A 326 4.78 -5.53 8.73
N THR A 327 5.66 -5.31 7.76
CA THR A 327 5.45 -5.67 6.35
C THR A 327 6.13 -7.01 6.07
N TRP A 328 5.57 -7.90 5.24
CA TRP A 328 6.26 -9.16 4.93
C TRP A 328 7.60 -8.90 4.23
N GLY A 329 8.65 -9.61 4.68
CA GLY A 329 10.03 -9.35 4.32
C GLY A 329 10.73 -8.23 5.10
N SER A 330 10.03 -7.57 6.04
CA SER A 330 10.66 -6.72 7.06
C SER A 330 11.47 -7.57 8.04
N SER A 331 12.57 -7.00 8.53
CA SER A 331 13.41 -7.57 9.59
C SER A 331 13.24 -6.86 10.94
N GLN A 332 12.35 -5.87 11.02
CA GLN A 332 12.17 -5.05 12.23
C GLN A 332 11.62 -5.90 13.38
N THR A 333 12.05 -5.60 14.60
CA THR A 333 11.40 -6.10 15.81
C THR A 333 10.09 -5.35 16.05
N GLU A 334 9.25 -5.85 16.94
CA GLU A 334 8.11 -5.11 17.48
C GLU A 334 8.02 -5.36 18.98
N LEU A 335 7.82 -4.31 19.76
CA LEU A 335 7.76 -4.38 21.22
C LEU A 335 6.30 -4.53 21.66
N PHE A 336 5.82 -5.76 21.87
CA PHE A 336 4.37 -5.99 22.08
C PHE A 336 3.86 -5.49 23.44
N GLU A 337 4.51 -5.91 24.53
CA GLU A 337 4.29 -5.46 25.90
C GLU A 337 5.58 -5.76 26.67
N SER A 338 6.18 -4.83 27.41
CA SER A 338 7.47 -5.12 28.08
C SER A 338 7.31 -6.24 29.12
N PRO A 339 8.05 -7.37 29.04
CA PRO A 339 9.33 -7.58 28.34
C PRO A 339 9.27 -8.37 27.01
N TYR A 340 8.08 -8.66 26.46
CA TYR A 340 7.89 -9.37 25.20
C TYR A 340 8.38 -8.55 23.99
N VAL A 341 9.25 -9.15 23.19
CA VAL A 341 9.71 -8.63 21.90
C VAL A 341 9.36 -9.64 20.83
N LEU A 342 8.61 -9.23 19.81
CA LEU A 342 8.35 -10.02 18.62
C LEU A 342 9.50 -9.81 17.63
N LEU A 343 10.32 -10.84 17.43
CA LEU A 343 11.35 -10.87 16.40
C LEU A 343 10.74 -11.23 15.03
N ALA A 344 11.33 -10.76 13.94
CA ALA A 344 10.91 -11.15 12.59
C ALA A 344 11.19 -12.65 12.35
N GLY A 345 10.15 -13.40 11.96
CA GLY A 345 10.21 -14.84 11.68
C GLY A 345 9.90 -15.19 10.23
N ASP A 346 10.39 -16.35 9.79
CA ASP A 346 10.11 -16.88 8.45
C ASP A 346 8.61 -17.01 8.19
N SER A 347 8.14 -16.38 7.11
CA SER A 347 6.73 -16.37 6.74
C SER A 347 6.33 -17.64 5.98
N GLU A 348 5.18 -18.20 6.33
CA GLU A 348 4.62 -19.44 5.79
C GLU A 348 4.00 -19.19 4.40
N LYS A 349 4.87 -19.20 3.40
CA LYS A 349 4.51 -19.13 1.98
C LYS A 349 3.77 -20.40 1.52
N PRO A 350 2.86 -20.29 0.54
CA PRO A 350 2.19 -21.44 -0.03
C PRO A 350 3.12 -22.14 -1.02
N ARG A 351 2.70 -23.28 -1.57
CA ARG A 351 3.43 -23.92 -2.67
C ARG A 351 3.33 -23.11 -3.98
N ASP A 352 4.32 -23.24 -4.85
CA ASP A 352 4.30 -22.63 -6.20
C ASP A 352 3.23 -23.20 -7.15
N SER A 353 2.84 -24.46 -6.93
CA SER A 353 2.10 -25.30 -7.89
C SER A 353 0.62 -25.48 -7.54
N GLY A 354 -0.22 -25.74 -8.55
CA GLY A 354 -1.66 -25.91 -8.36
C GLY A 354 -2.47 -24.61 -8.51
N GLN A 355 -1.82 -23.56 -9.02
CA GLN A 355 -2.46 -22.34 -9.48
C GLN A 355 -2.71 -22.40 -10.99
N TYR A 356 -3.96 -22.23 -11.40
CA TYR A 356 -4.40 -22.34 -12.80
C TYR A 356 -5.76 -21.69 -12.99
N GLY A 357 -6.08 -21.35 -14.23
CA GLY A 357 -7.41 -20.84 -14.59
C GLY A 357 -7.79 -21.07 -16.04
N LEU A 358 -9.07 -20.89 -16.31
CA LEU A 358 -9.74 -21.08 -17.58
C LEU A 358 -10.65 -19.88 -17.86
N GLN A 359 -10.77 -19.53 -19.14
CA GLN A 359 -11.62 -18.46 -19.64
C GLN A 359 -12.38 -18.97 -20.87
N LEU A 360 -13.63 -18.54 -21.02
CA LEU A 360 -14.34 -18.50 -22.29
C LEU A 360 -14.69 -17.04 -22.56
N ARG A 361 -14.45 -16.56 -23.78
CA ARG A 361 -14.99 -15.29 -24.29
C ARG A 361 -15.94 -15.57 -25.44
N TRP A 362 -17.01 -14.80 -25.49
CA TRP A 362 -18.03 -14.89 -26.52
C TRP A 362 -18.57 -13.50 -26.84
N LEU A 363 -18.25 -13.03 -28.05
CA LEU A 363 -18.87 -11.85 -28.64
C LEU A 363 -20.31 -12.19 -29.08
N LEU A 364 -21.27 -11.44 -28.55
CA LEU A 364 -22.69 -11.50 -28.90
C LEU A 364 -23.09 -10.13 -29.45
N GLU A 365 -23.10 -10.01 -30.78
CA GLU A 365 -23.32 -8.74 -31.48
C GLU A 365 -22.33 -7.67 -31.00
N ASP A 366 -22.77 -6.64 -30.29
CA ASP A 366 -21.93 -5.58 -29.72
C ASP A 366 -21.47 -5.84 -28.26
N THR A 367 -21.75 -7.03 -27.70
CA THR A 367 -21.50 -7.36 -26.28
C THR A 367 -20.47 -8.47 -26.12
N ASP A 368 -19.35 -8.23 -25.46
CA ASP A 368 -18.38 -9.27 -25.12
C ASP A 368 -18.72 -9.89 -23.74
N LEU A 369 -19.00 -11.20 -23.71
CA LEU A 369 -19.23 -11.98 -22.50
C LEU A 369 -18.01 -12.81 -22.11
N GLY A 370 -17.57 -12.67 -20.87
CA GLY A 370 -16.53 -13.50 -20.26
C GLY A 370 -17.09 -14.51 -19.24
N PHE A 371 -16.59 -15.74 -19.26
CA PHE A 371 -16.84 -16.76 -18.25
C PHE A 371 -15.52 -17.31 -17.72
N TYR A 372 -15.39 -17.45 -16.41
CA TYR A 372 -14.09 -17.63 -15.76
C TYR A 372 -14.13 -18.66 -14.65
N PHE A 373 -13.07 -19.48 -14.58
CA PHE A 373 -12.75 -20.31 -13.43
C PHE A 373 -11.26 -20.17 -13.08
N ALA A 374 -10.93 -20.10 -11.80
CA ALA A 374 -9.54 -20.16 -11.35
C ALA A 374 -9.38 -20.81 -9.98
N ARG A 375 -8.20 -21.39 -9.75
CA ARG A 375 -7.68 -21.78 -8.44
C ARG A 375 -6.34 -21.08 -8.22
N TYR A 376 -6.15 -20.48 -7.04
CA TYR A 376 -4.91 -19.78 -6.70
C TYR A 376 -4.59 -19.91 -5.20
N HIS A 377 -3.37 -19.54 -4.82
CA HIS A 377 -2.98 -19.30 -3.43
C HIS A 377 -2.98 -17.79 -3.16
N ASP A 378 -3.47 -17.36 -1.99
CA ASP A 378 -3.56 -15.95 -1.69
C ASP A 378 -2.18 -15.29 -1.68
N LYS A 379 -2.14 -14.00 -2.01
CA LYS A 379 -0.94 -13.20 -2.26
C LYS A 379 -0.79 -12.08 -1.22
N SER A 380 -1.82 -11.88 -0.40
CA SER A 380 -1.78 -11.07 0.82
C SER A 380 -1.67 -12.01 2.03
N GLY A 381 -0.81 -11.68 2.98
CA GLY A 381 -0.61 -12.49 4.19
C GLY A 381 -1.60 -12.18 5.31
N GLN A 382 -1.80 -13.13 6.23
CA GLN A 382 -2.38 -12.87 7.56
C GLN A 382 -1.25 -12.83 8.59
N LEU A 383 -1.27 -11.84 9.50
CA LEU A 383 -0.23 -11.63 10.50
C LEU A 383 -0.46 -12.52 11.74
N HIS A 384 0.57 -13.24 12.15
CA HIS A 384 0.61 -14.04 13.38
C HIS A 384 1.70 -13.55 14.33
N GLY A 385 1.40 -13.57 15.64
CA GLY A 385 2.37 -13.38 16.73
C GLY A 385 2.45 -14.61 17.62
N ALA A 386 3.57 -15.31 17.61
CA ALA A 386 3.86 -16.43 18.50
C ALA A 386 4.63 -15.92 19.73
N LEU A 387 3.91 -15.76 20.85
CA LEU A 387 4.47 -15.35 22.14
C LEU A 387 5.13 -16.53 22.83
N ASN A 388 6.46 -16.48 23.00
CA ASN A 388 7.21 -17.51 23.71
C ASN A 388 7.17 -17.20 25.21
N VAL A 389 6.23 -17.81 25.92
CA VAL A 389 6.02 -17.58 27.36
C VAL A 389 7.14 -18.11 28.26
N MET A 390 8.02 -18.98 27.74
CA MET A 390 9.16 -19.54 28.47
C MET A 390 10.44 -18.72 28.27
N ASP A 391 10.56 -18.04 27.13
CA ASP A 391 11.59 -17.06 26.81
C ASP A 391 10.96 -15.89 26.02
N PRO A 392 10.43 -14.85 26.73
CA PRO A 392 9.78 -13.70 26.11
C PRO A 392 10.62 -12.96 25.05
N THR A 393 11.95 -13.07 25.12
CA THR A 393 12.90 -12.43 24.20
C THR A 393 13.03 -13.16 22.86
N ASN A 394 12.48 -14.38 22.78
CA ASN A 394 12.45 -15.24 21.61
C ASN A 394 11.00 -15.52 21.18
N SER A 395 10.15 -14.50 21.28
CA SER A 395 8.82 -14.45 20.66
C SER A 395 8.97 -13.97 19.20
N ARG A 396 8.02 -14.29 18.31
CA ARG A 396 8.18 -14.03 16.87
C ARG A 396 6.91 -13.63 16.15
N TRP A 397 7.00 -12.69 15.22
CA TRP A 397 5.94 -12.36 14.27
C TRP A 397 6.25 -12.94 12.88
N PHE A 398 5.23 -13.36 12.14
CA PHE A 398 5.36 -13.88 10.78
C PHE A 398 4.03 -13.78 10.02
N PHE A 399 4.06 -13.89 8.68
CA PHE A 399 2.85 -13.97 7.87
C PHE A 399 2.58 -15.41 7.41
N THR A 400 1.31 -15.81 7.38
CA THR A 400 0.85 -17.04 6.71
C THR A 400 0.01 -16.68 5.50
N PHE A 401 0.20 -17.38 4.37
CA PHE A 401 -0.45 -17.08 3.09
C PHE A 401 -1.47 -18.17 2.69
N PRO A 402 -2.78 -17.88 2.77
CA PRO A 402 -3.86 -18.86 2.59
C PRO A 402 -3.90 -19.59 1.23
N GLU A 403 -3.72 -20.91 1.25
CA GLU A 403 -3.83 -21.73 0.04
C GLU A 403 -5.28 -22.01 -0.44
N ASN A 404 -5.39 -22.35 -1.73
CA ASN A 404 -6.49 -23.09 -2.37
C ASN A 404 -7.83 -22.33 -2.45
N ILE A 405 -7.77 -21.05 -2.76
CA ILE A 405 -8.94 -20.25 -3.12
C ILE A 405 -9.44 -20.71 -4.49
N THR A 406 -10.76 -20.87 -4.64
CA THR A 406 -11.39 -21.14 -5.95
C THR A 406 -12.34 -20.02 -6.31
N THR A 407 -12.30 -19.54 -7.55
CA THR A 407 -13.12 -18.44 -8.04
C THR A 407 -13.88 -18.87 -9.29
N PHE A 408 -15.16 -18.53 -9.32
CA PHE A 408 -16.00 -18.57 -10.53
C PHE A 408 -16.42 -17.14 -10.83
N GLY A 409 -16.29 -16.70 -12.08
CA GLY A 409 -16.59 -15.32 -12.47
C GLY A 409 -17.32 -15.24 -13.81
N VAL A 410 -18.05 -14.15 -14.00
CA VAL A 410 -18.65 -13.76 -15.28
C VAL A 410 -18.44 -12.27 -15.51
N SER A 411 -18.27 -11.85 -16.76
CA SER A 411 -18.25 -10.45 -17.16
C SER A 411 -19.11 -10.21 -18.40
N ALA A 412 -19.53 -8.96 -18.58
CA ALA A 412 -20.14 -8.46 -19.80
C ALA A 412 -19.66 -7.02 -20.03
N SER A 413 -19.21 -6.70 -21.25
CA SER A 413 -18.84 -5.34 -21.64
C SER A 413 -19.46 -4.94 -22.98
N GLN A 414 -19.98 -3.72 -23.08
CA GLN A 414 -20.64 -3.17 -24.27
C GLN A 414 -20.39 -1.66 -24.36
N THR A 415 -20.35 -1.13 -25.57
CA THR A 415 -20.21 0.31 -25.83
C THR A 415 -21.55 0.95 -26.20
N PHE A 416 -21.94 1.98 -25.45
CA PHE A 416 -23.14 2.77 -25.65
C PHE A 416 -22.75 4.21 -26.02
N ASP A 417 -22.84 4.56 -27.31
CA ASP A 417 -22.40 5.85 -27.84
C ASP A 417 -20.94 6.16 -27.43
N VAL A 418 -20.69 7.21 -26.65
CA VAL A 418 -19.33 7.59 -26.18
C VAL A 418 -18.85 6.86 -24.91
N VAL A 419 -19.64 5.93 -24.37
CA VAL A 419 -19.38 5.26 -23.08
C VAL A 419 -19.26 3.74 -23.26
N ASN A 420 -18.07 3.19 -23.08
CA ASN A 420 -17.92 1.77 -22.80
C ASN A 420 -18.28 1.49 -21.34
N MET A 421 -19.14 0.51 -21.10
CA MET A 421 -19.51 0.03 -19.78
C MET A 421 -19.19 -1.46 -19.67
N ALA A 422 -18.67 -1.87 -18.52
CA ALA A 422 -18.43 -3.27 -18.22
C ALA A 422 -18.87 -3.62 -16.80
N VAL A 423 -19.43 -4.81 -16.63
CA VAL A 423 -19.78 -5.37 -15.33
C VAL A 423 -19.13 -6.73 -15.19
N GLU A 424 -18.56 -7.02 -14.03
CA GLU A 424 -18.15 -8.38 -13.68
C GLU A 424 -18.58 -8.75 -12.28
N ALA A 425 -18.93 -10.02 -12.11
CA ALA A 425 -19.32 -10.60 -10.83
C ALA A 425 -18.52 -11.89 -10.60
N SER A 426 -18.05 -12.11 -9.37
CA SER A 426 -17.37 -13.35 -9.01
C SER A 426 -17.80 -13.89 -7.64
N VAL A 427 -17.68 -15.20 -7.47
CA VAL A 427 -17.83 -15.88 -6.19
C VAL A 427 -16.56 -16.67 -5.90
N ARG A 428 -15.92 -16.36 -4.77
CA ARG A 428 -14.72 -17.05 -4.28
C ARG A 428 -15.11 -17.99 -3.14
N ASN A 429 -14.49 -19.17 -3.05
CA ASN A 429 -14.65 -20.12 -1.94
C ASN A 429 -13.28 -20.42 -1.31
N ASN A 430 -13.24 -20.66 0.01
CA ASN A 430 -12.02 -20.76 0.81
C ASN A 430 -11.15 -19.47 0.73
N MET A 431 -11.81 -18.32 0.52
CA MET A 431 -11.19 -17.00 0.62
C MET A 431 -10.95 -16.70 2.11
N PRO A 432 -9.72 -16.37 2.55
CA PRO A 432 -9.51 -15.88 3.90
C PRO A 432 -10.27 -14.59 4.12
N LEU A 433 -10.72 -14.36 5.35
CA LEU A 433 -11.19 -13.05 5.78
C LEU A 433 -10.04 -12.27 6.39
N ARG A 434 -10.20 -10.95 6.57
CA ARG A 434 -9.33 -10.15 7.43
C ARG A 434 -9.53 -10.62 8.86
N ASN A 435 -8.54 -11.28 9.42
CA ASN A 435 -8.50 -11.62 10.84
C ASN A 435 -8.00 -10.41 11.64
N HIS A 436 -8.25 -10.37 12.95
CA HIS A 436 -7.49 -9.47 13.83
C HIS A 436 -6.01 -9.94 13.90
N ASN A 437 -5.16 -9.24 14.65
CA ASN A 437 -3.79 -9.72 14.85
C ASN A 437 -3.80 -11.05 15.63
N ILE A 438 -3.43 -12.16 14.98
CA ILE A 438 -3.57 -13.52 15.56
C ILE A 438 -2.39 -13.81 16.50
N ILE A 439 -2.57 -13.53 17.79
CA ILE A 439 -1.51 -13.64 18.80
C ILE A 439 -1.79 -14.80 19.75
N TYR A 440 -0.81 -15.70 19.94
CA TYR A 440 -0.98 -16.92 20.73
C TYR A 440 0.27 -17.30 21.52
N ALA A 441 0.08 -17.96 22.67
CA ALA A 441 1.16 -18.46 23.52
C ALA A 441 1.77 -19.76 22.97
N GLU A 442 2.91 -19.65 22.26
CA GLU A 442 3.58 -20.79 21.64
C GLU A 442 4.04 -21.81 22.70
N GLY A 443 3.63 -23.07 22.51
CA GLY A 443 3.90 -24.16 23.45
C GLY A 443 2.89 -24.32 24.60
N LEU A 444 1.99 -23.35 24.82
CA LEU A 444 0.86 -23.49 25.76
C LEU A 444 -0.50 -23.62 25.06
N ALA A 445 -0.70 -22.88 23.98
CA ALA A 445 -1.91 -22.90 23.17
C ALA A 445 -1.61 -23.38 21.74
N PRO A 446 -2.56 -24.03 21.05
CA PRO A 446 -2.50 -24.16 19.60
C PRO A 446 -2.59 -22.77 18.94
N ARG A 447 -2.11 -22.66 17.70
CA ARG A 447 -2.39 -21.48 16.87
C ARG A 447 -3.88 -21.48 16.47
N PRO A 448 -4.61 -20.36 16.61
CA PRO A 448 -5.99 -20.23 16.13
C PRO A 448 -6.14 -20.51 14.62
N GLU A 449 -7.29 -21.06 14.21
CA GLU A 449 -7.64 -21.23 12.79
C GLU A 449 -8.13 -19.90 12.20
N MET A 450 -7.41 -19.37 11.20
CA MET A 450 -7.82 -18.18 10.44
C MET A 450 -9.24 -18.33 9.86
N ALA A 451 -10.06 -17.31 10.09
CA ALA A 451 -11.39 -17.18 9.51
C ALA A 451 -11.35 -17.23 7.97
N ARG A 452 -12.20 -18.10 7.39
CA ARG A 452 -12.24 -18.40 5.95
C ARG A 452 -13.68 -18.55 5.48
N GLY A 453 -13.97 -18.10 4.27
CA GLY A 453 -15.34 -18.10 3.78
C GLY A 453 -15.55 -18.20 2.28
N ARG A 454 -16.80 -17.95 1.94
CA ARG A 454 -17.32 -17.81 0.60
C ARG A 454 -17.76 -16.36 0.41
N THR A 455 -17.18 -15.68 -0.56
CA THR A 455 -17.38 -14.25 -0.80
C THR A 455 -17.99 -14.03 -2.18
N ALA A 456 -18.83 -13.01 -2.31
CA ALA A 456 -19.32 -12.49 -3.58
C ALA A 456 -18.69 -11.12 -3.84
N HIS A 457 -18.40 -10.85 -5.11
CA HIS A 457 -17.78 -9.62 -5.58
C HIS A 457 -18.54 -9.13 -6.81
N LEU A 458 -18.64 -7.81 -6.96
CA LEU A 458 -19.20 -7.13 -8.12
C LEU A 458 -18.36 -5.90 -8.43
N ASN A 459 -17.98 -5.72 -9.68
CA ASN A 459 -17.32 -4.52 -10.19
C ASN A 459 -18.13 -3.97 -11.37
N LEU A 460 -18.30 -2.66 -11.41
CA LEU A 460 -18.95 -1.92 -12.50
C LEU A 460 -17.98 -0.84 -12.99
N SER A 461 -17.35 -1.11 -14.12
CA SER A 461 -16.38 -0.26 -14.80
C SER A 461 -17.06 0.61 -15.88
N TRP A 462 -16.52 1.81 -16.11
CA TRP A 462 -16.86 2.63 -17.27
C TRP A 462 -15.64 3.38 -17.82
N LEU A 463 -15.63 3.56 -19.13
CA LEU A 463 -14.68 4.38 -19.86
C LEU A 463 -15.43 5.20 -20.89
N ALA A 464 -15.45 6.52 -20.71
CA ALA A 464 -16.10 7.46 -21.60
C ALA A 464 -15.09 8.43 -22.23
N SER A 465 -15.29 8.77 -23.50
CA SER A 465 -14.45 9.71 -24.26
C SER A 465 -15.32 10.81 -24.87
N PHE A 466 -15.43 11.95 -24.18
CA PHE A 466 -16.25 13.07 -24.61
C PHE A 466 -15.47 13.98 -25.57
N GLY A 467 -16.17 14.44 -26.61
CA GLY A 467 -15.67 15.48 -27.53
C GLY A 467 -15.70 16.90 -26.94
N PRO A 468 -15.59 17.93 -27.81
CA PRO A 468 -15.51 19.32 -27.38
C PRO A 468 -16.68 19.76 -26.51
N ASN A 469 -16.36 20.41 -25.40
CA ASN A 469 -17.31 20.90 -24.41
C ASN A 469 -16.88 22.28 -23.88
N TRP A 470 -17.56 22.79 -22.84
CA TRP A 470 -17.30 24.14 -22.32
C TRP A 470 -15.96 24.28 -21.58
N LEU A 471 -15.36 23.16 -21.15
CA LEU A 471 -14.10 23.12 -20.39
C LEU A 471 -12.90 22.79 -21.30
N ALA A 472 -13.06 21.82 -22.21
CA ALA A 472 -11.96 21.22 -22.96
C ALA A 472 -12.32 20.82 -24.40
N GLN A 473 -11.30 20.60 -25.23
CA GLN A 473 -11.45 20.12 -26.61
C GLN A 473 -11.82 18.63 -26.68
N GLU A 474 -11.36 17.88 -25.70
CA GLU A 474 -11.67 16.47 -25.46
C GLU A 474 -11.60 16.24 -23.94
N SER A 475 -12.31 15.24 -23.41
CA SER A 475 -12.12 14.83 -22.01
C SER A 475 -12.52 13.38 -21.82
N SER A 476 -11.71 12.60 -21.09
CA SER A 476 -12.08 11.24 -20.71
C SER A 476 -12.62 11.17 -19.28
N LEU A 477 -13.52 10.20 -19.03
CA LEU A 477 -13.91 9.77 -17.69
C LEU A 477 -13.71 8.26 -17.60
N VAL A 478 -12.79 7.82 -16.75
CA VAL A 478 -12.57 6.40 -16.42
C VAL A 478 -13.01 6.20 -14.98
N GLY A 479 -13.72 5.13 -14.67
CA GLY A 479 -14.13 4.87 -13.29
C GLY A 479 -14.61 3.45 -13.05
N GLU A 480 -14.67 3.08 -11.78
CA GLU A 480 -15.13 1.78 -11.33
C GLU A 480 -15.78 1.88 -9.95
N LEU A 481 -16.95 1.28 -9.79
CA LEU A 481 -17.61 1.01 -8.52
C LEU A 481 -17.44 -0.47 -8.19
N ALA A 482 -16.78 -0.79 -7.08
CA ALA A 482 -16.57 -2.15 -6.62
C ALA A 482 -17.32 -2.43 -5.32
N TRP A 483 -17.75 -3.68 -5.14
CA TRP A 483 -18.46 -4.18 -3.97
C TRP A 483 -18.05 -5.61 -3.64
N ASN A 484 -18.06 -5.96 -2.35
CA ASN A 484 -17.96 -7.35 -1.90
C ASN A 484 -18.84 -7.66 -0.70
N ARG A 485 -19.06 -8.96 -0.46
CA ARG A 485 -19.80 -9.49 0.68
C ARG A 485 -19.39 -10.91 1.05
N VAL A 486 -19.24 -11.18 2.34
CA VAL A 486 -19.15 -12.55 2.86
C VAL A 486 -20.54 -13.19 2.87
N LEU A 487 -20.69 -14.23 2.05
CA LEU A 487 -21.92 -15.03 1.98
C LEU A 487 -22.03 -15.95 3.20
N THR A 488 -20.96 -16.71 3.48
CA THR A 488 -20.84 -17.66 4.59
C THR A 488 -19.37 -17.76 4.99
N TYR A 489 -19.06 -18.01 6.27
CA TYR A 489 -17.69 -18.24 6.72
C TYR A 489 -17.63 -19.28 7.85
N ASN A 490 -16.45 -19.90 8.00
CA ASN A 490 -16.03 -20.64 9.18
C ASN A 490 -15.06 -19.77 9.95
N ASP A 491 -15.26 -19.68 11.26
CA ASP A 491 -14.41 -18.93 12.19
C ASP A 491 -14.59 -19.58 13.58
N PRO A 492 -13.84 -20.66 13.87
CA PRO A 492 -14.08 -21.49 15.05
C PRO A 492 -13.45 -20.91 16.32
N ASP A 493 -12.46 -20.03 16.16
CA ASP A 493 -11.70 -19.39 17.24
C ASP A 493 -11.97 -17.86 17.30
N GLU A 494 -13.08 -17.39 16.70
CA GLU A 494 -13.56 -15.99 16.71
C GLU A 494 -12.52 -14.94 16.23
N GLN A 495 -11.79 -15.27 15.16
CA GLN A 495 -10.65 -14.51 14.63
C GLN A 495 -11.02 -13.39 13.64
N VAL A 496 -12.27 -13.28 13.15
CA VAL A 496 -12.68 -12.17 12.27
C VAL A 496 -12.53 -10.82 12.98
N ASP A 497 -11.78 -9.90 12.38
CA ASP A 497 -11.58 -8.54 12.90
C ASP A 497 -12.92 -7.79 13.08
N HIS A 498 -13.17 -7.21 14.26
CA HIS A 498 -14.48 -6.60 14.56
C HIS A 498 -14.75 -5.31 13.77
N ALA A 499 -13.71 -4.61 13.30
CA ALA A 499 -13.87 -3.43 12.46
C ALA A 499 -14.28 -3.81 11.01
N VAL A 500 -14.04 -5.04 10.54
CA VAL A 500 -14.50 -5.44 9.21
C VAL A 500 -15.99 -5.78 9.15
N THR A 501 -16.62 -5.26 8.10
CA THR A 501 -18.05 -5.45 7.87
C THR A 501 -18.29 -6.61 6.93
N ARG A 502 -19.45 -7.27 7.07
CA ARG A 502 -19.85 -8.40 6.20
C ARG A 502 -19.93 -8.06 4.70
N GLY A 503 -19.90 -6.79 4.32
CA GLY A 503 -19.73 -6.39 2.91
C GLY A 503 -19.56 -4.89 2.74
N ALA A 504 -18.64 -4.51 1.87
CA ALA A 504 -18.18 -3.15 1.66
C ALA A 504 -18.28 -2.73 0.18
N SER A 505 -18.15 -1.42 -0.08
CA SER A 505 -18.11 -0.84 -1.42
C SER A 505 -17.14 0.33 -1.51
N ALA A 506 -16.35 0.38 -2.58
CA ALA A 506 -15.39 1.44 -2.89
C ALA A 506 -15.59 1.97 -4.31
N LEU A 507 -15.23 3.23 -4.52
CA LEU A 507 -15.30 3.92 -5.82
C LEU A 507 -13.92 4.49 -6.15
N GLN A 508 -13.51 4.37 -7.41
CA GLN A 508 -12.36 5.07 -7.96
C GLN A 508 -12.73 5.64 -9.33
N PHE A 509 -12.43 6.91 -9.58
CA PHE A 509 -12.62 7.53 -10.90
C PHE A 509 -11.53 8.56 -11.21
N VAL A 510 -11.37 8.86 -12.50
CA VAL A 510 -10.45 9.84 -13.05
C VAL A 510 -11.15 10.57 -14.20
N TYR A 511 -11.32 11.89 -14.08
CA TYR A 511 -11.78 12.77 -15.15
C TYR A 511 -10.60 13.58 -15.69
N SER A 512 -10.32 13.50 -16.99
CA SER A 512 -9.16 14.14 -17.62
C SER A 512 -9.56 14.97 -18.85
N PRO A 513 -9.93 16.25 -18.68
CA PRO A 513 -9.95 17.25 -19.75
C PRO A 513 -8.55 17.46 -20.36
N SER A 514 -8.51 17.63 -21.69
CA SER A 514 -7.28 17.90 -22.45
C SER A 514 -7.42 19.05 -23.44
N TRP A 515 -6.30 19.70 -23.74
CA TRP A 515 -6.17 20.79 -24.69
C TRP A 515 -4.96 20.55 -25.60
N ARG A 516 -5.21 20.39 -26.90
CA ARG A 516 -4.20 20.19 -27.94
C ARG A 516 -3.49 21.48 -28.29
N GLN A 517 -2.17 21.41 -28.49
CA GLN A 517 -1.34 22.47 -29.07
C GLN A 517 -1.52 23.85 -28.42
N VAL A 518 -1.59 23.90 -27.08
CA VAL A 518 -1.67 25.18 -26.33
C VAL A 518 -0.43 26.05 -26.56
N LEU A 519 0.69 25.39 -26.87
CA LEU A 519 1.89 25.93 -27.49
C LEU A 519 2.30 24.95 -28.60
N ALA A 520 3.16 25.38 -29.53
CA ALA A 520 3.62 24.52 -30.62
C ALA A 520 4.28 23.24 -30.10
N GLY A 521 3.68 22.08 -30.40
CA GLY A 521 4.13 20.78 -29.94
C GLY A 521 3.80 20.43 -28.49
N VAL A 522 3.01 21.24 -27.77
CA VAL A 522 2.60 20.98 -26.37
C VAL A 522 1.09 20.72 -26.28
N ASP A 523 0.72 19.51 -25.89
CA ASP A 523 -0.63 19.18 -25.43
C ASP A 523 -0.65 19.19 -23.89
N LEU A 524 -1.75 19.65 -23.28
CA LEU A 524 -1.97 19.60 -21.82
C LEU A 524 -3.16 18.71 -21.47
N SER A 525 -3.13 18.10 -20.28
CA SER A 525 -4.34 17.57 -19.63
C SER A 525 -4.34 17.83 -18.12
N LEU A 526 -5.53 17.88 -17.52
CA LEU A 526 -5.71 18.15 -16.09
C LEU A 526 -6.52 17.00 -15.46
N PRO A 527 -5.90 15.84 -15.16
CA PRO A 527 -6.59 14.73 -14.53
C PRO A 527 -6.97 15.08 -13.08
N VAL A 528 -8.26 14.95 -12.77
CA VAL A 528 -8.79 14.97 -11.40
C VAL A 528 -9.30 13.58 -11.08
N GLY A 529 -8.73 12.94 -10.07
CA GLY A 529 -9.11 11.60 -9.64
C GLY A 529 -9.53 11.53 -8.18
N MET A 530 -10.31 10.52 -7.84
CA MET A 530 -10.72 10.23 -6.47
C MET A 530 -10.78 8.71 -6.27
N ARG A 531 -10.32 8.24 -5.11
CA ARG A 531 -10.52 6.89 -4.57
C ARG A 531 -11.19 7.02 -3.20
N TYR A 532 -12.22 6.23 -2.90
CA TYR A 532 -13.03 6.43 -1.70
C TYR A 532 -13.77 5.18 -1.22
N GLY A 533 -13.68 4.88 0.08
CA GLY A 533 -14.50 3.87 0.75
C GLY A 533 -15.91 4.39 1.02
N ILE A 534 -16.91 3.97 0.24
CA ILE A 534 -18.28 4.49 0.32
C ILE A 534 -19.01 3.98 1.57
N ASN A 535 -18.92 2.67 1.83
CA ASN A 535 -19.67 2.03 2.90
C ASN A 535 -19.05 0.68 3.27
N GLY A 536 -19.01 0.39 4.57
CA GLY A 536 -18.39 -0.80 5.13
C GLY A 536 -16.86 -0.81 5.01
N ASN A 537 -16.23 -1.58 5.87
CA ASN A 537 -14.81 -1.92 5.78
C ASN A 537 -14.71 -3.34 5.22
N SER A 538 -13.87 -3.56 4.23
CA SER A 538 -13.83 -4.83 3.49
C SER A 538 -13.14 -5.92 4.28
N SER A 539 -13.83 -7.03 4.50
CA SER A 539 -13.28 -8.22 5.17
C SER A 539 -12.48 -9.14 4.23
N VAL A 540 -12.20 -8.72 2.99
CA VAL A 540 -11.67 -9.61 1.92
C VAL A 540 -10.55 -8.96 1.11
N THR A 541 -10.41 -7.64 1.18
CA THR A 541 -9.56 -6.84 0.29
C THR A 541 -9.17 -5.58 1.03
N VAL A 542 -7.89 -5.19 1.00
CA VAL A 542 -7.37 -4.03 1.74
C VAL A 542 -7.76 -2.74 1.02
N TRP A 543 -9.01 -2.33 1.25
CA TRP A 543 -9.57 -1.06 0.80
C TRP A 543 -9.53 -0.02 1.90
N ASP A 544 -9.53 1.24 1.49
CA ASP A 544 -9.75 2.41 2.33
C ASP A 544 -11.05 2.23 3.15
N PRO A 545 -11.01 2.41 4.48
CA PRO A 545 -12.20 2.31 5.33
C PRO A 545 -13.33 3.28 4.94
N LYS A 546 -14.52 3.07 5.51
CA LYS A 546 -15.69 3.89 5.22
C LYS A 546 -15.45 5.37 5.54
N GLY A 547 -15.41 6.21 4.51
CA GLY A 547 -15.15 7.65 4.62
C GLY A 547 -13.68 8.04 4.42
N ALA A 548 -12.78 7.07 4.25
CA ALA A 548 -11.38 7.27 3.91
C ALA A 548 -11.15 7.19 2.39
N GLY A 549 -9.98 7.64 1.94
CA GLY A 549 -9.55 7.57 0.54
C GLY A 549 -8.52 8.63 0.18
N SER A 550 -8.52 9.06 -1.09
CA SER A 550 -7.70 10.17 -1.58
C SER A 550 -8.34 10.90 -2.76
N VAL A 551 -7.98 12.17 -2.93
CA VAL A 551 -8.28 13.02 -4.09
C VAL A 551 -6.96 13.42 -4.74
N THR A 552 -6.90 13.42 -6.06
CA THR A 552 -5.70 13.81 -6.81
C THR A 552 -6.06 14.86 -7.86
N ALA A 553 -5.19 15.84 -8.04
CA ALA A 553 -5.31 16.87 -9.07
C ALA A 553 -3.95 17.05 -9.77
N GLY A 554 -3.91 16.68 -11.04
CA GLY A 554 -2.72 16.75 -11.88
C GLY A 554 -2.78 17.85 -12.93
N LEU A 555 -1.60 18.33 -13.34
CA LEU A 555 -1.37 19.05 -14.58
C LEU A 555 -0.27 18.34 -15.36
N ASN A 556 -0.65 17.71 -16.46
CA ASN A 556 0.24 16.99 -17.35
C ASN A 556 0.51 17.81 -18.62
N ALA A 557 1.73 17.69 -19.15
CA ALA A 557 2.15 18.28 -20.41
C ALA A 557 2.90 17.23 -21.25
N LEU A 558 2.42 17.02 -22.48
CA LEU A 558 3.05 16.15 -23.48
C LEU A 558 3.71 17.03 -24.54
N TYR A 559 5.04 17.02 -24.59
CA TYR A 559 5.83 17.79 -25.56
C TYR A 559 6.45 16.89 -26.65
N LEU A 560 6.14 17.21 -27.91
CA LEU A 560 6.53 16.49 -29.13
C LEU A 560 6.20 14.98 -29.08
N ASN A 561 5.15 14.60 -28.37
CA ASN A 561 4.71 13.22 -28.14
C ASN A 561 5.73 12.27 -27.47
N VAL A 562 6.88 12.78 -27.01
CA VAL A 562 7.96 11.96 -26.41
C VAL A 562 8.34 12.39 -24.99
N TRP A 563 8.24 13.68 -24.66
CA TRP A 563 8.45 14.18 -23.30
C TRP A 563 7.11 14.26 -22.58
N ASN A 564 6.91 13.43 -21.56
CA ASN A 564 5.76 13.53 -20.66
C ASN A 564 6.22 14.21 -19.37
N MET A 565 5.58 15.29 -18.98
CA MET A 565 5.83 16.01 -17.73
C MET A 565 4.52 16.04 -16.93
N GLY A 566 4.59 15.93 -15.61
CA GLY A 566 3.39 15.92 -14.76
C GLY A 566 3.65 16.47 -13.38
N LEU A 567 2.83 17.44 -12.96
CA LEU A 567 2.78 17.99 -11.61
C LEU A 567 1.47 17.54 -10.96
N ASN A 568 1.52 16.76 -9.88
CA ASN A 568 0.34 16.22 -9.21
C ASN A 568 0.31 16.67 -7.75
N TYR A 569 -0.88 17.02 -7.26
CA TYR A 569 -1.19 17.14 -5.83
C TYR A 569 -2.08 15.97 -5.42
N THR A 570 -1.78 15.35 -4.27
CA THR A 570 -2.59 14.30 -3.64
C THR A 570 -3.00 14.77 -2.25
N HIS A 571 -4.32 14.73 -2.00
CA HIS A 571 -4.94 14.95 -0.70
C HIS A 571 -5.48 13.63 -0.15
N TYR A 572 -5.24 13.31 1.12
CA TYR A 572 -5.80 12.12 1.77
C TYR A 572 -7.09 12.43 2.54
N LEU A 573 -8.13 11.62 2.29
CA LEU A 573 -9.44 11.74 2.93
C LEU A 573 -9.55 10.80 4.13
N GLY A 574 -10.19 11.26 5.21
CA GLY A 574 -10.49 10.46 6.40
C GLY A 574 -10.13 11.19 7.68
N LYS A 575 -9.93 10.43 8.75
CA LYS A 575 -9.28 10.93 9.98
C LYS A 575 -7.91 10.29 10.10
N ALA A 576 -6.90 11.03 10.56
CA ALA A 576 -5.65 10.43 11.02
C ALA A 576 -5.90 9.55 12.26
N GLU A 577 -5.81 8.24 12.07
CA GLU A 577 -5.86 7.19 13.09
C GLU A 577 -4.84 6.09 12.67
N PRO A 578 -4.01 5.54 13.58
CA PRO A 578 -3.05 4.49 13.27
C PRO A 578 -3.64 3.26 12.59
N PHE A 579 -2.82 2.48 11.87
CA PHE A 579 -3.28 1.29 11.15
C PHE A 579 -3.97 0.23 12.03
N VAL A 580 -3.57 0.12 13.30
CA VAL A 580 -4.16 -0.77 14.30
C VAL A 580 -4.67 0.05 15.48
N ASP A 581 -5.90 -0.24 15.93
CA ASP A 581 -6.45 0.29 17.16
C ASP A 581 -6.34 -0.68 18.34
N TYR A 582 -5.80 -0.14 19.42
CA TYR A 582 -5.50 -0.85 20.67
C TYR A 582 -6.48 -0.46 21.79
N ALA A 583 -7.52 0.34 21.48
CA ALA A 583 -8.56 0.69 22.43
C ALA A 583 -9.38 -0.50 22.98
N PRO A 584 -9.68 -1.58 22.21
CA PRO A 584 -10.49 -2.68 22.75
C PRO A 584 -9.75 -3.49 23.84
N LEU A 585 -8.41 -3.53 23.82
CA LEU A 585 -7.57 -4.11 24.89
C LEU A 585 -7.89 -3.54 26.28
N GLN A 586 -8.29 -2.27 26.37
CA GLN A 586 -8.64 -1.63 27.65
C GLN A 586 -9.84 -2.29 28.35
N THR A 587 -10.71 -2.91 27.56
CA THR A 587 -11.92 -3.60 28.01
C THR A 587 -11.79 -5.12 27.98
N GLY A 588 -10.61 -5.66 27.64
CA GLY A 588 -10.38 -7.09 27.49
C GLY A 588 -10.88 -7.68 26.17
N GLY A 589 -11.03 -6.86 25.13
CA GLY A 589 -11.02 -7.31 23.73
C GLY A 589 -9.60 -7.33 23.17
N ASP A 590 -9.48 -7.38 21.85
CA ASP A 590 -8.21 -7.58 21.13
C ASP A 590 -7.66 -6.30 20.46
N ALA A 591 -6.54 -6.41 19.74
CA ALA A 591 -6.02 -5.33 18.90
C ALA A 591 -6.56 -5.49 17.46
N GLU A 592 -7.40 -4.54 17.05
CA GLU A 592 -8.20 -4.54 15.83
C GLU A 592 -7.61 -3.58 14.78
N PHE A 593 -7.99 -3.69 13.51
CA PHE A 593 -7.60 -2.71 12.51
C PHE A 593 -8.47 -1.43 12.58
N SER A 594 -7.87 -0.27 12.27
CA SER A 594 -8.56 1.03 12.37
C SER A 594 -9.58 1.30 11.25
N ASP A 595 -10.61 2.07 11.60
CA ASP A 595 -11.63 2.69 10.76
C ASP A 595 -11.19 4.01 10.09
N GLY A 596 -10.02 4.54 10.44
CA GLY A 596 -9.48 5.81 9.92
C GLY A 596 -8.61 5.65 8.67
N ASN A 597 -7.77 6.66 8.43
CA ASN A 597 -6.79 6.65 7.35
C ASN A 597 -5.38 6.93 7.94
N PRO A 598 -4.46 5.96 7.92
CA PRO A 598 -3.10 6.14 8.43
C PRO A 598 -2.18 6.91 7.46
N LEU A 599 -2.72 7.43 6.34
CA LEU A 599 -2.03 8.33 5.41
C LEU A 599 -2.62 9.76 5.44
N ALA A 600 -3.55 10.07 6.36
CA ALA A 600 -4.38 11.28 6.33
C ALA A 600 -3.63 12.62 6.46
N ASP A 601 -2.36 12.60 6.88
CA ASP A 601 -1.45 13.74 7.04
C ASP A 601 -0.34 13.74 5.96
N ARG A 602 -0.35 12.75 5.06
CA ARG A 602 0.69 12.54 4.03
C ARG A 602 0.35 13.26 2.72
N ASP A 603 -0.28 14.42 2.82
CA ASP A 603 -0.59 15.31 1.70
C ASP A 603 0.70 15.71 0.96
N TYR A 604 0.75 15.53 -0.37
CA TYR A 604 1.98 15.68 -1.14
C TYR A 604 1.82 16.32 -2.51
N VAL A 605 2.91 16.93 -2.99
CA VAL A 605 3.09 17.33 -4.39
C VAL A 605 4.20 16.51 -5.03
N ALA A 606 3.92 15.92 -6.20
CA ALA A 606 4.87 15.15 -7.00
C ALA A 606 5.12 15.81 -8.35
N LEU A 607 6.39 16.12 -8.66
CA LEU A 607 6.85 16.50 -9.99
C LEU A 607 7.45 15.28 -10.69
N THR A 608 7.10 15.06 -11.95
CA THR A 608 7.57 13.95 -12.77
C THR A 608 7.95 14.41 -14.18
N VAL A 609 9.00 13.82 -14.74
CA VAL A 609 9.39 13.95 -16.15
C VAL A 609 9.83 12.58 -16.65
N ARG A 610 9.24 12.07 -17.73
CA ARG A 610 9.67 10.82 -18.40
C ARG A 610 9.81 11.00 -19.91
N ARG A 611 10.72 10.26 -20.52
CA ARG A 611 10.88 10.12 -21.97
C ARG A 611 11.24 8.68 -22.32
N THR A 612 10.61 8.16 -23.36
CA THR A 612 10.97 6.91 -24.05
C THR A 612 11.81 7.24 -25.29
N PHE A 613 12.78 6.40 -25.62
CA PHE A 613 13.72 6.57 -26.73
C PHE A 613 14.34 5.25 -27.18
#